data_AF-A0A2A5WG09-F1
#
_entry.id   AF-A0A2A5WG09-F1
#
_cell.length_a   1.000
_cell.length_b   1.000
_cell.length_c   1.000
_cell.angle_alpha   90.00
_cell.angle_beta   90.00
_cell.angle_gamma   90.00
#
_symmetry.space_group_name_H-M   'P 1'
#
loop_
_entity.id
_entity.type
_entity.pdbx_description
1 polymer ?
#
loop_
_entity_poly.entity_id
_entity_poly.type
_entity_poly.pdbx_seq_one_letter_code
_entity_poly.pdbx_strand_id
1 'polypeptide(L)'
;MQDRVLLISDLHLEEQRQDITEAFTQFLEVNRGKCSALYILGDLFEVWVGDDVESPLTTRVADSLRKFYKSGSSIYLMHGNRDFLIGESYAVQCGITLVQEYFSLEVQNLEILLLHGDSLCTDDVDYQQFRTMVRDNQWQTEFLKKPIEERVAYASAAREQSRAAAKTKSTEIMDVNQTAVKTLFNSTQHKYVIHGHTHRPAIHDISLKQDCSSETIGKRIVLGDWDKAIWFVEIQNGKIELRTLPFPQQPSR
;
A
#
# COMPACT_ATOMS: atom_id res chain seq x y z
N MET A 1 14.85 5.64 22.12
CA MET A 1 13.82 4.84 21.47
C MET A 1 14.15 4.79 19.99
N GLN A 2 13.90 3.69 19.29
CA GLN A 2 14.32 3.55 17.90
C GLN A 2 13.29 4.27 17.01
N ASP A 3 13.56 5.52 16.64
CA ASP A 3 12.65 6.38 15.87
C ASP A 3 12.46 5.94 14.40
N ARG A 4 13.08 4.83 14.00
CA ARG A 4 13.06 4.28 12.64
C ARG A 4 11.65 3.84 12.25
N VAL A 5 11.15 4.33 11.12
CA VAL A 5 9.85 3.96 10.53
C VAL A 5 10.08 3.32 9.17
N LEU A 6 9.29 2.30 8.84
CA LEU A 6 9.32 1.60 7.55
C LEU A 6 7.97 1.75 6.85
N LEU A 7 7.98 1.92 5.52
CA LEU A 7 6.78 1.94 4.70
C LEU A 7 6.93 0.98 3.52
N ILE A 8 5.90 0.17 3.26
CA ILE A 8 5.84 -0.83 2.18
C ILE A 8 4.45 -0.79 1.52
N SER A 9 4.31 -1.33 0.31
CA SER A 9 3.03 -1.48 -0.39
C SER A 9 3.18 -2.52 -1.50
N ASP A 10 2.06 -2.87 -2.15
CA ASP A 10 2.07 -3.64 -3.41
C ASP A 10 2.81 -4.98 -3.29
N LEU A 11 2.53 -5.71 -2.21
CA LEU A 11 3.10 -7.04 -2.00
C LEU A 11 2.37 -8.08 -2.84
N HIS A 12 1.04 -7.92 -3.00
CA HIS A 12 0.19 -8.85 -3.73
C HIS A 12 0.36 -10.31 -3.26
N LEU A 13 0.35 -10.51 -1.93
CA LEU A 13 0.50 -11.84 -1.35
C LEU A 13 -0.61 -12.78 -1.86
N GLU A 14 -0.20 -13.92 -2.42
CA GLU A 14 -1.08 -15.00 -2.89
C GLU A 14 -0.43 -16.38 -2.69
N GLU A 15 -1.26 -17.43 -2.61
CA GLU A 15 -0.81 -18.81 -2.31
C GLU A 15 0.21 -19.33 -3.33
N GLN A 16 0.12 -18.87 -4.58
CA GLN A 16 1.00 -19.25 -5.70
C GLN A 16 2.38 -18.57 -5.65
N ARG A 17 2.54 -17.48 -4.88
CA ARG A 17 3.76 -16.67 -4.75
C ARG A 17 4.37 -16.81 -3.35
N GLN A 18 4.74 -18.05 -3.02
CA GLN A 18 5.37 -18.37 -1.73
C GLN A 18 6.70 -17.64 -1.53
N ASP A 19 7.42 -17.33 -2.62
CA ASP A 19 8.63 -16.52 -2.63
C ASP A 19 8.41 -15.13 -2.03
N ILE A 20 7.32 -14.44 -2.40
CA ILE A 20 6.96 -13.13 -1.83
C ILE A 20 6.59 -13.27 -0.36
N THR A 21 5.83 -14.32 0.00
CA THR A 21 5.44 -14.57 1.39
C THR A 21 6.66 -14.84 2.27
N GLU A 22 7.64 -15.61 1.79
CA GLU A 22 8.91 -15.83 2.46
C GLU A 22 9.70 -14.53 2.63
N ALA A 23 9.83 -13.74 1.56
CA ALA A 23 10.47 -12.44 1.60
C ALA A 23 9.82 -11.51 2.64
N PHE A 24 8.48 -11.47 2.70
CA PHE A 24 7.75 -10.65 3.66
C PHE A 24 7.95 -11.11 5.11
N THR A 25 7.80 -12.41 5.38
CA THR A 25 7.99 -12.94 6.73
C THR A 25 9.44 -12.74 7.23
N GLN A 26 10.43 -12.87 6.35
CA GLN A 26 11.82 -12.56 6.67
C GLN A 26 12.06 -11.06 6.87
N PHE A 27 11.44 -10.19 6.06
CA PHE A 27 11.51 -8.75 6.24
C PHE A 27 10.98 -8.35 7.63
N LEU A 28 9.86 -8.91 8.06
CA LEU A 28 9.33 -8.71 9.41
C LEU A 28 10.29 -9.23 10.48
N GLU A 29 10.86 -10.42 10.32
CA GLU A 29 11.80 -10.99 11.29
C GLU A 29 13.07 -10.13 11.44
N VAL A 30 13.68 -9.73 10.33
CA VAL A 30 14.91 -8.93 10.33
C VAL A 30 14.70 -7.57 11.01
N ASN A 31 13.51 -6.99 10.87
CA ASN A 31 13.15 -5.70 11.45
C ASN A 31 12.45 -5.78 12.81
N ARG A 32 12.18 -6.98 13.32
CA ARG A 32 11.48 -7.19 14.60
C ARG A 32 12.20 -6.48 15.75
N GLY A 33 11.48 -5.62 16.46
CA GLY A 33 12.02 -4.83 17.58
C GLY A 33 13.08 -3.80 17.18
N LYS A 34 13.23 -3.50 15.87
CA LYS A 34 14.25 -2.57 15.34
C LYS A 34 13.68 -1.32 14.67
N CYS A 35 12.36 -1.15 14.70
CA CYS A 35 11.65 0.04 14.22
C CYS A 35 10.45 0.32 15.11
N SER A 36 10.05 1.59 15.17
CA SER A 36 8.88 2.03 15.94
C SER A 36 7.57 1.71 15.24
N ALA A 37 7.53 1.80 13.91
CA ALA A 37 6.33 1.56 13.13
C ALA A 37 6.61 0.97 11.73
N LEU A 38 5.65 0.18 11.26
CA LEU A 38 5.52 -0.28 9.88
C LEU A 38 4.20 0.25 9.30
N TYR A 39 4.27 0.96 8.18
CA TYR A 39 3.10 1.36 7.40
C TYR A 39 3.01 0.49 6.14
N ILE A 40 1.83 -0.06 5.89
CA ILE A 40 1.51 -0.86 4.71
C ILE A 40 0.50 -0.04 3.89
N LEU A 41 0.93 0.51 2.76
CA LEU A 41 0.16 1.47 1.95
C LEU A 41 -0.64 0.75 0.84
N GLY A 42 -1.46 -0.22 1.26
CA GLY A 42 -2.35 -0.97 0.37
C GLY A 42 -1.71 -2.09 -0.42
N ASP A 43 -2.57 -2.93 -0.99
CA ASP A 43 -2.22 -4.08 -1.82
C ASP A 43 -1.25 -5.04 -1.11
N LEU A 44 -1.52 -5.30 0.18
CA LEU A 44 -0.86 -6.36 0.95
C LEU A 44 -1.18 -7.72 0.34
N PHE A 45 -2.45 -7.95 -0.02
CA PHE A 45 -2.91 -9.18 -0.65
C PHE A 45 -3.33 -8.94 -2.10
N GLU A 46 -3.14 -9.95 -2.95
CA GLU A 46 -3.57 -9.89 -4.35
C GLU A 46 -5.10 -9.87 -4.49
N VAL A 47 -5.82 -10.38 -3.49
CA VAL A 47 -7.28 -10.33 -3.39
C VAL A 47 -7.73 -10.43 -1.93
N TRP A 48 -8.69 -9.60 -1.55
CA TRP A 48 -9.42 -9.74 -0.29
C TRP A 48 -10.92 -9.63 -0.52
N VAL A 49 -11.68 -10.65 -0.11
CA VAL A 49 -13.14 -10.70 -0.30
C VAL A 49 -13.93 -10.56 1.01
N GLY A 50 -13.23 -10.44 2.14
CA GLY A 50 -13.81 -10.32 3.48
C GLY A 50 -13.01 -11.11 4.50
N ASP A 51 -13.03 -10.64 5.74
CA ASP A 51 -12.27 -11.22 6.86
C ASP A 51 -12.74 -12.63 7.26
N ASP A 52 -13.94 -13.02 6.83
CA ASP A 52 -14.54 -14.33 7.08
C ASP A 52 -13.99 -15.43 6.15
N VAL A 53 -13.12 -15.07 5.21
CA VAL A 53 -12.46 -16.01 4.30
C VAL A 53 -11.03 -16.26 4.79
N GLU A 54 -10.85 -17.34 5.52
CA GLU A 54 -9.54 -17.77 6.01
C GLU A 54 -8.80 -18.64 4.98
N SER A 55 -7.48 -18.49 4.91
CA SER A 55 -6.59 -19.38 4.18
C SER A 55 -5.30 -19.64 4.97
N PRO A 56 -4.52 -20.67 4.60
CA PRO A 56 -3.19 -20.88 5.17
C PRO A 56 -2.28 -19.65 5.03
N LEU A 57 -2.30 -18.95 3.89
CA LEU A 57 -1.58 -17.71 3.68
C LEU A 57 -2.02 -16.61 4.65
N THR A 58 -3.32 -16.30 4.73
CA THR A 58 -3.79 -15.17 5.55
C THR A 58 -3.50 -15.43 7.03
N THR A 59 -3.63 -16.69 7.48
CA THR A 59 -3.25 -17.12 8.83
C THR A 59 -1.76 -16.92 9.09
N ARG A 60 -0.89 -17.40 8.17
CA ARG A 60 0.58 -17.27 8.30
C ARG A 60 1.01 -15.80 8.35
N VAL A 61 0.40 -14.96 7.53
CA VAL A 61 0.68 -13.52 7.47
C VAL A 61 0.24 -12.85 8.77
N ALA A 62 -0.97 -13.14 9.24
CA ALA A 62 -1.48 -12.61 10.50
C ALA A 62 -0.59 -12.97 11.70
N ASP A 63 -0.14 -14.21 11.78
CA ASP A 63 0.79 -14.66 12.84
C ASP A 63 2.13 -13.92 12.79
N SER A 64 2.66 -13.70 11.59
CA SER A 64 3.94 -13.03 11.39
C SER A 64 3.87 -11.55 11.77
N LEU A 65 2.80 -10.86 11.34
CA LEU A 65 2.48 -9.49 11.74
C LEU A 65 2.25 -9.40 13.25
N ARG A 66 1.50 -10.34 13.84
CA ARG A 66 1.24 -10.32 15.28
C ARG A 66 2.50 -10.49 16.11
N LYS A 67 3.44 -11.34 15.67
CA LYS A 67 4.77 -11.47 16.30
C LYS A 67 5.58 -10.18 16.18
N PHE A 68 5.53 -9.52 15.02
CA PHE A 68 6.18 -8.23 14.81
C PHE A 68 5.59 -7.14 15.73
N TYR A 69 4.26 -7.02 15.78
CA TYR A 69 3.56 -6.10 16.67
C TYR A 69 3.92 -6.33 18.15
N LYS A 70 3.87 -7.59 18.61
CA LYS A 70 4.22 -7.95 19.99
C LYS A 70 5.68 -7.66 20.38
N SER A 71 6.56 -7.39 19.40
CA SER A 71 7.94 -6.97 19.67
C SER A 71 8.09 -5.47 19.99
N GLY A 72 6.99 -4.72 19.95
CA GLY A 72 6.95 -3.30 20.34
C GLY A 72 6.78 -2.32 19.17
N SER A 73 6.66 -2.81 17.93
CA SER A 73 6.42 -1.99 16.75
C SER A 73 4.93 -1.81 16.49
N SER A 74 4.49 -0.58 16.19
CA SER A 74 3.13 -0.35 15.67
C SER A 74 3.03 -0.80 14.21
N ILE A 75 1.84 -1.24 13.79
CA ILE A 75 1.56 -1.58 12.40
C ILE A 75 0.34 -0.80 11.95
N TYR A 76 0.46 -0.07 10.86
CA TYR A 76 -0.63 0.66 10.24
C TYR A 76 -0.89 0.11 8.84
N LEU A 77 -2.14 -0.11 8.49
CA LEU A 77 -2.52 -0.57 7.15
C LEU A 77 -3.52 0.40 6.55
N MET A 78 -3.17 0.90 5.38
CA MET A 78 -4.08 1.57 4.47
C MET A 78 -4.57 0.56 3.44
N HIS A 79 -5.82 0.65 3.04
CA HIS A 79 -6.40 -0.17 1.98
C HIS A 79 -5.90 0.20 0.60
N GLY A 80 -5.50 -0.80 -0.19
CA GLY A 80 -5.26 -0.66 -1.62
C GLY A 80 -6.48 -0.99 -2.46
N ASN A 81 -6.29 -1.14 -3.77
CA ASN A 81 -7.38 -1.49 -4.69
C ASN A 81 -7.66 -3.00 -4.77
N ARG A 82 -6.77 -3.84 -4.21
CA ARG A 82 -6.93 -5.30 -4.14
C ARG A 82 -7.58 -5.78 -2.85
N ASP A 83 -7.40 -5.00 -1.79
CA ASP A 83 -7.65 -5.42 -0.42
C ASP A 83 -8.45 -4.40 0.41
N PHE A 84 -9.27 -3.57 -0.26
CA PHE A 84 -10.15 -2.57 0.35
C PHE A 84 -11.26 -3.13 1.26
N LEU A 85 -11.44 -4.45 1.31
CA LEU A 85 -12.38 -5.13 2.19
C LEU A 85 -11.73 -5.68 3.47
N ILE A 86 -10.43 -5.45 3.70
CA ILE A 86 -9.80 -5.82 4.99
C ILE A 86 -10.52 -5.08 6.11
N GLY A 87 -11.08 -5.83 7.05
CA GLY A 87 -11.85 -5.29 8.16
C GLY A 87 -11.10 -5.31 9.49
N GLU A 88 -11.83 -4.90 10.53
CA GLU A 88 -11.33 -4.85 11.91
C GLU A 88 -11.01 -6.24 12.48
N SER A 89 -11.67 -7.31 12.02
CA SER A 89 -11.44 -8.66 12.54
C SER A 89 -10.01 -9.12 12.20
N TYR A 90 -9.63 -8.99 10.93
CA TYR A 90 -8.28 -9.32 10.48
C TYR A 90 -7.24 -8.34 11.05
N ALA A 91 -7.58 -7.05 11.14
CA ALA A 91 -6.69 -6.06 11.73
C ALA A 91 -6.35 -6.38 13.20
N VAL A 92 -7.36 -6.71 14.02
CA VAL A 92 -7.19 -7.10 15.43
C VAL A 92 -6.36 -8.37 15.55
N GLN A 93 -6.57 -9.36 14.68
CA GLN A 93 -5.77 -10.60 14.66
C GLN A 93 -4.28 -10.27 14.47
N CYS A 94 -3.96 -9.43 13.48
CA CYS A 94 -2.60 -9.02 13.14
C CYS A 94 -1.96 -8.05 14.16
N GLY A 95 -2.75 -7.31 14.93
CA GLY A 95 -2.25 -6.14 15.68
C GLY A 95 -2.03 -4.91 14.79
N ILE A 96 -2.85 -4.77 13.75
CA ILE A 96 -2.86 -3.65 12.81
C ILE A 96 -3.85 -2.59 13.30
N THR A 97 -3.49 -1.33 13.08
CA THR A 97 -4.43 -0.20 13.08
C THR A 97 -4.76 0.16 11.62
N LEU A 98 -6.03 0.10 11.24
CA LEU A 98 -6.47 0.56 9.92
C LEU A 98 -6.43 2.09 9.85
N VAL A 99 -5.90 2.64 8.75
CA VAL A 99 -5.83 4.08 8.50
C VAL A 99 -6.50 4.43 7.18
N GLN A 100 -7.16 5.58 7.16
CA GLN A 100 -7.87 6.07 5.97
C GLN A 100 -6.92 6.75 5.00
N GLU A 101 -7.19 6.61 3.69
CA GLU A 101 -6.60 7.48 2.68
C GLU A 101 -7.34 8.82 2.67
N TYR A 102 -6.70 9.98 2.80
CA TYR A 102 -5.28 10.27 2.97
C TYR A 102 -4.86 10.31 4.44
N PHE A 103 -3.64 9.89 4.77
CA PHE A 103 -3.13 9.87 6.15
C PHE A 103 -1.92 10.81 6.31
N SER A 104 -2.01 11.77 7.23
CA SER A 104 -0.89 12.66 7.57
C SER A 104 -0.03 12.03 8.66
N LEU A 105 1.24 11.80 8.33
CA LEU A 105 2.28 11.27 9.22
C LEU A 105 3.24 12.38 9.62
N GLU A 106 3.25 12.71 10.90
CA GLU A 106 4.25 13.58 11.52
C GLU A 106 5.31 12.73 12.25
N VAL A 107 6.55 12.72 11.74
CA VAL A 107 7.62 11.92 12.32
C VAL A 107 8.97 12.57 12.09
N GLN A 108 9.81 12.65 13.12
CA GLN A 108 11.18 13.19 13.02
C GLN A 108 11.23 14.60 12.36
N ASN A 109 10.24 15.46 12.67
CA ASN A 109 10.03 16.80 12.08
C ASN A 109 9.73 16.79 10.57
N LEU A 110 9.25 15.67 10.04
CA LEU A 110 8.75 15.54 8.67
C LEU A 110 7.23 15.44 8.72
N GLU A 111 6.57 16.21 7.86
CA GLU A 111 5.13 16.11 7.57
C GLU A 111 4.97 15.40 6.22
N ILE A 112 4.40 14.21 6.24
CA ILE A 112 4.36 13.30 5.11
C ILE A 112 2.91 12.87 4.88
N LEU A 113 2.43 13.02 3.65
CA LEU A 113 1.13 12.50 3.26
C LEU A 113 1.28 11.08 2.71
N LEU A 114 0.54 10.16 3.29
CA LEU A 114 0.46 8.77 2.85
C LEU A 114 -0.85 8.52 2.12
N LEU A 115 -0.76 7.73 1.06
CA LEU A 115 -1.88 7.25 0.25
C LEU A 115 -1.46 5.93 -0.42
N HIS A 116 -2.43 5.14 -0.89
CA HIS A 116 -2.12 4.00 -1.75
C HIS A 116 -1.67 4.50 -3.15
N GLY A 117 -2.38 5.49 -3.70
CA GLY A 117 -1.96 6.23 -4.91
C GLY A 117 -2.89 6.07 -6.11
N ASP A 118 -3.80 5.10 -6.06
CA ASP A 118 -4.79 4.85 -7.12
C ASP A 118 -5.78 6.02 -7.30
N SER A 119 -6.00 6.83 -6.26
CA SER A 119 -6.76 8.08 -6.33
C SER A 119 -6.12 9.16 -7.20
N LEU A 120 -4.82 9.04 -7.52
CA LEU A 120 -4.11 9.98 -8.39
C LEU A 120 -4.14 9.59 -9.87
N CYS A 121 -4.58 8.38 -10.20
CA CYS A 121 -4.73 7.88 -11.57
C CYS A 121 -6.04 8.38 -12.21
N THR A 122 -6.23 9.70 -12.27
CA THR A 122 -7.51 10.33 -12.65
C THR A 122 -7.82 10.23 -14.15
N ASP A 123 -6.85 9.89 -14.98
CA ASP A 123 -7.06 9.68 -16.41
C ASP A 123 -7.73 8.32 -16.70
N ASP A 124 -7.65 7.36 -15.77
CA ASP A 124 -8.38 6.11 -15.83
C ASP A 124 -9.81 6.28 -15.27
N VAL A 125 -10.67 6.91 -16.06
CA VAL A 125 -12.05 7.26 -15.66
C VAL A 125 -12.86 6.03 -15.24
N ASP A 126 -12.76 4.92 -15.99
CA ASP A 126 -13.48 3.68 -15.67
C ASP A 126 -13.03 3.12 -14.31
N TYR A 127 -11.72 3.16 -14.05
CA TYR A 127 -11.17 2.76 -12.76
C TYR A 127 -11.64 3.70 -11.63
N GLN A 128 -11.65 5.02 -11.83
CA GLN A 128 -12.13 5.96 -10.80
C GLN A 128 -13.62 5.77 -10.47
N GLN A 129 -14.44 5.40 -11.45
CA GLN A 129 -15.84 5.04 -11.22
C GLN A 129 -15.96 3.76 -10.40
N PHE A 130 -15.22 2.71 -10.78
CA PHE A 130 -15.14 1.47 -10.03
C PHE A 130 -14.68 1.71 -8.58
N ARG A 131 -13.59 2.48 -8.40
CA ARG A 131 -13.04 2.87 -7.10
C ARG A 131 -14.10 3.56 -6.25
N THR A 132 -14.83 4.53 -6.81
CA THR A 132 -15.90 5.24 -6.10
C THR A 132 -16.98 4.28 -5.61
N MET A 133 -17.38 3.32 -6.45
CA MET A 133 -18.37 2.30 -6.10
C MET A 133 -17.88 1.37 -4.98
N VAL A 134 -16.67 0.79 -5.11
CA VAL A 134 -16.20 -0.22 -4.14
C VAL A 134 -15.73 0.36 -2.80
N ARG A 135 -15.51 1.67 -2.74
CA ARG A 135 -15.20 2.40 -1.50
C ARG A 135 -16.45 2.92 -0.79
N ASP A 136 -17.64 2.76 -1.38
CA ASP A 136 -18.89 3.10 -0.71
C ASP A 136 -19.24 2.08 0.38
N ASN A 137 -19.54 2.57 1.60
CA ASN A 137 -19.82 1.71 2.75
C ASN A 137 -21.08 0.85 2.56
N GLN A 138 -22.09 1.35 1.86
CA GLN A 138 -23.30 0.57 1.58
C GLN A 138 -22.97 -0.54 0.60
N TRP A 139 -22.21 -0.25 -0.46
CA TRP A 139 -21.73 -1.27 -1.40
C TRP A 139 -20.94 -2.35 -0.68
N GLN A 140 -19.96 -1.99 0.17
CA GLN A 140 -19.14 -2.96 0.89
C GLN A 140 -19.99 -3.81 1.85
N THR A 141 -20.92 -3.19 2.56
CA THR A 141 -21.84 -3.89 3.48
C THR A 141 -22.72 -4.90 2.73
N GLU A 142 -23.31 -4.51 1.60
CA GLU A 142 -24.13 -5.42 0.79
C GLU A 142 -23.31 -6.50 0.09
N PHE A 143 -22.09 -6.17 -0.35
CA PHE A 143 -21.17 -7.13 -0.93
C PHE A 143 -20.78 -8.21 0.08
N LEU A 144 -20.39 -7.82 1.30
CA LEU A 144 -19.97 -8.74 2.37
C LEU A 144 -21.11 -9.64 2.89
N LYS A 145 -22.38 -9.31 2.64
CA LYS A 145 -23.53 -10.18 2.94
C LYS A 145 -23.71 -11.33 1.93
N LYS A 146 -23.05 -11.27 0.77
CA LYS A 146 -23.15 -12.31 -0.25
C LYS A 146 -22.44 -13.60 0.19
N PRO A 147 -22.87 -14.77 -0.30
CA PRO A 147 -22.12 -16.01 -0.15
C PRO A 147 -20.65 -15.84 -0.56
N ILE A 148 -19.75 -16.52 0.14
CA ILE A 148 -18.29 -16.43 -0.12
C ILE A 148 -17.99 -16.75 -1.59
N GLU A 149 -18.67 -17.75 -2.14
CA GLU A 149 -18.49 -18.20 -3.52
C GLU A 149 -18.84 -17.10 -4.53
N GLU A 150 -19.89 -16.33 -4.28
CA GLU A 150 -20.26 -15.19 -5.14
C GLU A 150 -19.21 -14.08 -5.08
N ARG A 151 -18.70 -13.77 -3.89
CA ARG A 151 -17.67 -12.74 -3.71
C ARG A 151 -16.35 -13.13 -4.39
N VAL A 152 -15.95 -14.39 -4.25
CA VAL A 152 -14.77 -14.95 -4.93
C VAL A 152 -14.94 -14.92 -6.45
N ALA A 153 -16.10 -15.33 -6.96
CA ALA A 153 -16.40 -15.26 -8.40
C ALA A 153 -16.35 -13.83 -8.93
N TYR A 154 -16.93 -12.87 -8.20
CA TYR A 154 -16.86 -11.45 -8.53
C TYR A 154 -15.42 -10.95 -8.58
N ALA A 155 -14.63 -11.22 -7.56
CA ALA A 155 -13.23 -10.79 -7.49
C ALA A 155 -12.40 -11.39 -8.63
N SER A 156 -12.63 -12.67 -8.97
CA SER A 156 -11.97 -13.32 -10.11
C SER A 156 -12.32 -12.64 -11.44
N ALA A 157 -13.60 -12.35 -11.67
CA ALA A 157 -14.06 -11.68 -12.89
C ALA A 157 -13.52 -10.24 -13.00
N ALA A 158 -13.55 -9.48 -11.90
CA ALA A 158 -13.00 -8.12 -11.85
C ALA A 158 -11.50 -8.11 -12.16
N ARG A 159 -10.74 -9.07 -11.65
CA ARG A 159 -9.30 -9.24 -11.96
C ARG A 159 -9.07 -9.57 -13.43
N GLU A 160 -9.87 -10.46 -14.01
CA GLU A 160 -9.76 -10.80 -15.42
C GLU A 160 -10.03 -9.59 -16.32
N GLN A 161 -11.09 -8.85 -16.03
CA GLN A 161 -11.43 -7.62 -16.73
C GLN A 161 -10.33 -6.56 -16.58
N SER A 162 -9.79 -6.37 -15.37
CA SER A 162 -8.68 -5.45 -15.11
C SER A 162 -7.44 -5.82 -15.91
N ARG A 163 -7.04 -7.10 -15.92
CA ARG A 163 -5.91 -7.59 -16.72
C ARG A 163 -6.13 -7.42 -18.21
N ALA A 164 -7.36 -7.62 -18.70
CA ALA A 164 -7.67 -7.40 -20.11
C ALA A 164 -7.57 -5.91 -20.47
N ALA A 165 -8.11 -5.02 -19.64
CA ALA A 165 -8.06 -3.58 -19.85
C ALA A 165 -6.63 -3.02 -19.78
N ALA A 166 -5.80 -3.51 -18.85
CA ALA A 166 -4.41 -3.11 -18.69
C ALA A 166 -3.55 -3.40 -19.95
N LYS A 167 -3.92 -4.41 -20.76
CA LYS A 167 -3.23 -4.70 -22.04
C LYS A 167 -3.51 -3.66 -23.12
N THR A 168 -4.62 -2.94 -23.01
CA THR A 168 -5.07 -1.98 -24.04
C THR A 168 -4.83 -0.53 -23.62
N LYS A 169 -4.69 -0.24 -22.33
CA LYS A 169 -4.41 1.10 -21.81
C LYS A 169 -2.94 1.46 -21.99
N SER A 170 -2.66 2.73 -22.26
CA SER A 170 -1.28 3.20 -22.28
C SER A 170 -0.71 3.26 -20.86
N THR A 171 0.62 3.15 -20.75
CA THR A 171 1.32 3.29 -19.47
C THR A 171 1.13 4.65 -18.82
N GLU A 172 0.85 5.69 -19.61
CA GLU A 172 0.55 7.05 -19.15
C GLU A 172 -0.82 7.14 -18.48
N ILE A 173 -1.86 6.49 -19.04
CA ILE A 173 -3.21 6.47 -18.45
C ILE A 173 -3.23 5.75 -17.10
N MET A 174 -2.38 4.73 -16.94
CA MET A 174 -2.26 3.95 -15.70
C MET A 174 -1.32 4.57 -14.66
N ASP A 175 -0.61 5.66 -14.99
CA ASP A 175 0.21 6.37 -13.99
C ASP A 175 -0.61 7.45 -13.28
N VAL A 176 0.01 8.11 -12.31
CA VAL A 176 -0.55 9.29 -11.69
C VAL A 176 -0.67 10.45 -12.68
N ASN A 177 -1.81 11.13 -12.65
CA ASN A 177 -2.00 12.37 -13.38
C ASN A 177 -1.22 13.51 -12.69
N GLN A 178 -0.37 14.20 -13.45
CA GLN A 178 0.51 15.23 -12.89
C GLN A 178 -0.24 16.46 -12.34
N THR A 179 -1.42 16.76 -12.91
CA THR A 179 -2.29 17.82 -12.37
C THR A 179 -2.90 17.39 -11.05
N ALA A 180 -3.36 16.14 -10.92
CA ALA A 180 -3.86 15.58 -9.66
C ALA A 180 -2.79 15.63 -8.56
N VAL A 181 -1.53 15.26 -8.89
CA VAL A 181 -0.39 15.36 -7.97
C VAL A 181 -0.19 16.80 -7.50
N LYS A 182 -0.08 17.78 -8.41
CA LYS A 182 0.12 19.18 -8.02
C LYS A 182 -1.04 19.74 -7.19
N THR A 183 -2.27 19.39 -7.55
CA THR A 183 -3.46 19.76 -6.79
C THR A 183 -3.41 19.20 -5.38
N LEU A 184 -3.00 17.94 -5.20
CA LEU A 184 -2.84 17.31 -3.89
C LEU A 184 -1.81 18.03 -3.03
N PHE A 185 -0.62 18.34 -3.57
CA PHE A 185 0.40 19.10 -2.84
C PHE A 185 -0.12 20.48 -2.44
N ASN A 186 -0.78 21.20 -3.36
CA ASN A 186 -1.32 22.53 -3.11
C ASN A 186 -2.47 22.53 -2.09
N SER A 187 -3.33 21.51 -2.06
CA SER A 187 -4.46 21.47 -1.13
C SER A 187 -4.05 21.01 0.27
N THR A 188 -3.04 20.14 0.37
CA THR A 188 -2.62 19.55 1.65
C THR A 188 -1.44 20.25 2.29
N GLN A 189 -0.69 21.08 1.55
CA GLN A 189 0.50 21.81 2.00
C GLN A 189 1.66 20.93 2.49
N HIS A 190 1.59 19.60 2.30
CA HIS A 190 2.66 18.68 2.66
C HIS A 190 3.85 18.84 1.71
N LYS A 191 5.07 18.59 2.21
CA LYS A 191 6.29 18.60 1.38
C LYS A 191 6.66 17.22 0.84
N TYR A 192 6.13 16.16 1.44
CA TYR A 192 6.39 14.79 1.06
C TYR A 192 5.07 14.05 0.85
N VAL A 193 5.01 13.29 -0.23
CA VAL A 193 3.91 12.37 -0.53
C VAL A 193 4.54 11.00 -0.78
N ILE A 194 4.10 9.96 -0.07
CA ILE A 194 4.58 8.59 -0.26
C ILE A 194 3.39 7.71 -0.65
N HIS A 195 3.51 7.00 -1.77
CA HIS A 195 2.47 6.11 -2.27
C HIS A 195 3.03 4.88 -2.98
N GLY A 196 2.15 3.91 -3.26
CA GLY A 196 2.42 2.71 -4.05
C GLY A 196 1.66 2.73 -5.37
N HIS A 197 0.94 1.63 -5.64
CA HIS A 197 -0.02 1.40 -6.73
C HIS A 197 0.56 1.34 -8.15
N THR A 198 1.43 2.28 -8.53
CA THR A 198 1.88 2.40 -9.94
C THR A 198 3.03 1.46 -10.29
N HIS A 199 3.64 0.81 -9.29
CA HIS A 199 4.74 -0.17 -9.43
C HIS A 199 5.98 0.43 -10.10
N ARG A 200 6.19 1.74 -9.93
CA ARG A 200 7.27 2.52 -10.54
C ARG A 200 8.12 3.20 -9.46
N PRO A 201 8.96 2.43 -8.73
CA PRO A 201 9.72 2.96 -7.61
C PRO A 201 10.63 4.11 -8.04
N ALA A 202 10.40 5.30 -7.49
CA ALA A 202 11.12 6.51 -7.85
C ALA A 202 10.92 7.62 -6.82
N ILE A 203 11.80 8.63 -6.87
CA ILE A 203 11.63 9.89 -6.15
C ILE A 203 11.51 11.00 -7.20
N HIS A 204 10.38 11.71 -7.18
CA HIS A 204 10.10 12.79 -8.12
C HIS A 204 10.06 14.13 -7.39
N ASP A 205 10.77 15.11 -7.92
CA ASP A 205 10.65 16.49 -7.49
C ASP A 205 9.43 17.15 -8.13
N ILE A 206 8.61 17.79 -7.30
CA ILE A 206 7.37 18.46 -7.70
C ILE A 206 7.54 19.96 -7.45
N SER A 207 7.61 20.74 -8.53
CA SER A 207 7.61 22.20 -8.46
C SER A 207 6.26 22.72 -7.97
N LEU A 208 6.27 23.37 -6.80
CA LEU A 208 5.11 24.03 -6.20
C LEU A 208 5.29 25.55 -6.33
N LYS A 209 4.38 26.20 -7.09
CA LYS A 209 4.31 27.66 -7.14
C LYS A 209 3.46 28.15 -5.98
N GLN A 210 4.06 28.86 -5.04
CA GLN A 210 3.32 29.69 -4.10
C GLN A 210 3.23 31.11 -4.66
N ASP A 211 2.05 31.72 -4.56
CA ASP A 211 1.85 33.10 -4.99
C ASP A 211 2.85 34.03 -4.28
N CYS A 212 3.64 34.75 -5.09
CA CYS A 212 4.60 35.78 -4.68
C CYS A 212 5.83 35.37 -3.84
N SER A 213 6.21 34.08 -3.75
CA SER A 213 7.48 33.66 -3.14
C SER A 213 8.22 32.58 -3.93
N SER A 214 9.50 32.36 -3.59
CA SER A 214 10.41 31.41 -4.25
C SER A 214 9.80 30.02 -4.41
N GLU A 215 10.03 29.40 -5.58
CA GLU A 215 9.61 28.04 -5.91
C GLU A 215 9.98 27.06 -4.77
N THR A 216 9.00 26.35 -4.24
CA THR A 216 9.21 25.30 -3.25
C THR A 216 9.14 23.95 -3.94
N ILE A 217 10.05 23.04 -3.61
CA ILE A 217 10.08 21.69 -4.19
C ILE A 217 9.48 20.70 -3.18
N GLY A 218 8.38 20.06 -3.57
CA GLY A 218 7.86 18.87 -2.88
C GLY A 218 8.50 17.59 -3.43
N LYS A 219 8.44 16.49 -2.69
CA LYS A 219 8.93 15.18 -3.13
C LYS A 219 7.81 14.15 -3.12
N ARG A 220 7.54 13.55 -4.28
CA ARG A 220 6.64 12.39 -4.42
C ARG A 220 7.50 11.13 -4.52
N ILE A 221 7.34 10.23 -3.56
CA ILE A 221 8.11 9.00 -3.43
C ILE A 221 7.16 7.84 -3.73
N VAL A 222 7.54 7.01 -4.69
CA VAL A 222 6.77 5.85 -5.12
C VAL A 222 7.47 4.61 -4.58
N LEU A 223 6.73 3.78 -3.85
CA LEU A 223 7.15 2.45 -3.43
C LEU A 223 7.15 1.49 -4.63
N GLY A 224 8.05 0.51 -4.60
CA GLY A 224 8.07 -0.56 -5.59
C GLY A 224 7.18 -1.72 -5.16
N ASP A 225 6.66 -2.44 -6.15
CA ASP A 225 5.98 -3.70 -5.92
C ASP A 225 6.97 -4.82 -5.61
N TRP A 226 6.49 -5.87 -4.95
CA TRP A 226 7.33 -6.98 -4.54
C TRP A 226 7.39 -8.12 -5.57
N ASP A 227 7.08 -7.89 -6.86
CA ASP A 227 7.12 -9.00 -7.84
C ASP A 227 8.52 -9.63 -7.96
N LYS A 228 9.57 -8.83 -7.82
CA LYS A 228 10.97 -9.27 -8.06
C LYS A 228 11.97 -8.95 -6.95
N ALA A 229 11.65 -7.97 -6.11
CA ALA A 229 12.56 -7.48 -5.07
C ALA A 229 11.75 -6.89 -3.92
N ILE A 230 12.34 -6.87 -2.73
CA ILE A 230 11.75 -6.19 -1.58
C ILE A 230 11.97 -4.69 -1.75
N TRP A 231 10.89 -3.90 -1.72
CA TRP A 231 10.95 -2.44 -1.72
C TRP A 231 10.35 -1.87 -0.45
N PHE A 232 11.00 -0.83 0.08
CA PHE A 232 10.49 -0.11 1.24
C PHE A 232 11.09 1.30 1.30
N VAL A 233 10.35 2.22 1.91
CA VAL A 233 10.91 3.48 2.38
C VAL A 233 11.33 3.31 3.83
N GLU A 234 12.51 3.85 4.17
CA GLU A 234 12.99 3.97 5.53
C GLU A 234 13.05 5.44 5.92
N ILE A 235 12.48 5.76 7.09
CA ILE A 235 12.59 7.09 7.70
C ILE A 235 13.41 6.98 8.98
N GLN A 236 14.59 7.59 8.98
CA GLN A 236 15.49 7.58 10.13
C GLN A 236 16.40 8.81 10.15
N ASN A 237 16.61 9.38 11.34
CA ASN A 237 17.41 10.59 11.56
C ASN A 237 16.99 11.78 10.66
N GLY A 238 15.68 11.97 10.46
CA GLY A 238 15.10 13.03 9.63
C GLY A 238 15.30 12.84 8.12
N LYS A 239 15.74 11.65 7.68
CA LYS A 239 15.93 11.31 6.27
C LYS A 239 14.89 10.31 5.80
N ILE A 240 14.48 10.44 4.54
CA ILE A 240 13.60 9.51 3.85
C ILE A 240 14.41 8.85 2.72
N GLU A 241 14.56 7.54 2.76
CA GLU A 241 15.32 6.78 1.77
C GLU A 241 14.45 5.66 1.16
N LEU A 242 14.32 5.65 -0.16
CA LEU A 242 13.74 4.54 -0.90
C LEU A 242 14.81 3.45 -1.07
N ARG A 243 14.54 2.26 -0.54
CA ARG A 243 15.48 1.13 -0.52
C ARG A 243 14.92 -0.07 -1.27
N THR A 244 15.84 -0.88 -1.80
CA THR A 244 15.54 -2.18 -2.39
C THR A 244 16.47 -3.25 -1.84
N LEU A 245 15.96 -4.47 -1.67
CA LEU A 245 16.72 -5.66 -1.29
C LEU A 245 16.35 -6.81 -2.22
N PRO A 246 17.30 -7.69 -2.57
CA PRO A 246 16.98 -8.92 -3.30
C PRO A 246 16.10 -9.82 -2.42
N PHE A 247 15.35 -10.71 -3.07
CA PHE A 247 14.67 -11.78 -2.36
C PHE A 247 15.66 -12.68 -1.61
N PRO A 248 15.24 -13.28 -0.49
CA PRO A 248 16.04 -14.29 0.19
C PRO A 248 16.42 -15.40 -0.80
N GLN A 249 17.71 -15.73 -0.87
CA GLN A 249 18.12 -16.93 -1.59
C GLN A 249 17.53 -18.14 -0.86
N GLN A 250 16.76 -18.98 -1.56
CA GLN A 250 16.40 -20.26 -0.99
C GLN A 250 17.68 -21.07 -0.75
N PRO A 251 17.86 -21.67 0.43
CA PRO A 251 19.03 -22.50 0.67
C PRO A 251 19.09 -23.59 -0.41
N SER A 252 20.26 -23.75 -1.03
CA SER A 252 20.54 -24.83 -1.98
C SER A 252 20.08 -26.15 -1.35
N ARG A 253 19.12 -26.83 -1.97
CA ARG A 253 18.70 -28.18 -1.57
C ARG A 253 19.86 -29.16 -1.68
#